data_AF-A0A8T4PZQ6-F1
#
_entry.id   AF-A0A8T4PZQ6-F1
#
_cell.length_a   1.000
_cell.length_b   1.000
_cell.length_c   1.000
_cell.angle_alpha   90.00
_cell.angle_beta   90.00
_cell.angle_gamma   90.00
#
_symmetry.space_group_name_H-M   'P 1'
#
loop_
_entity.id
_entity.type
_entity.pdbx_description
1 polymer ?
#
loop_
_entity_poly.entity_id
_entity_poly.type
_entity_poly.pdbx_seq_one_letter_code
_entity_poly.pdbx_strand_id
1 'polypeptide(L)'
;MARKRISKKGMDEKVATILLVGFIIALLIMGFLWGRQLIKQRVSKELALSEKQSQCTDVLITAIEAIQTGDTILLTLENKKDIKIEKFTFRIMKDSTAETSDSFEMLNSLEIRRYEITTSSQAETVDIIPWIKVAKSNFVPCSQQHVLAKVSQAL
;
A
#
# COMPACT_ATOMS: atom_id res chain seq x y z
N MET A 1 35.58 42.83 51.34
CA MET A 1 34.69 41.96 50.53
C MET A 1 33.66 41.29 51.45
N ALA A 2 32.41 41.75 51.45
CA ALA A 2 31.37 41.19 52.31
C ALA A 2 30.69 39.99 51.63
N ARG A 3 30.78 38.80 52.24
CA ARG A 3 30.07 37.58 51.80
C ARG A 3 28.58 37.71 52.15
N LYS A 4 27.74 37.91 51.14
CA LYS A 4 26.27 37.90 51.27
C LYS A 4 25.81 36.45 51.55
N ARG A 5 25.44 36.13 52.79
CA ARG A 5 24.81 34.85 53.15
C ARG A 5 23.38 34.86 52.62
N ILE A 6 23.11 34.10 51.56
CA ILE A 6 21.75 33.87 51.07
C ILE A 6 21.05 32.96 52.08
N SER A 7 20.09 33.50 52.81
CA SER A 7 19.20 32.72 53.66
C SER A 7 18.34 31.82 52.76
N LYS A 8 18.59 30.51 52.81
CA LYS A 8 17.75 29.51 52.14
C LYS A 8 16.43 29.43 52.89
N LYS A 9 15.43 30.21 52.47
CA LYS A 9 14.05 29.96 52.89
C LYS A 9 13.64 28.62 52.27
N GLY A 10 13.56 27.58 53.10
CA GLY A 10 13.02 26.29 52.68
C GLY A 10 11.62 26.51 52.13
N MET A 11 11.36 26.03 50.92
CA MET A 11 10.00 26.00 50.40
C MET A 11 9.16 25.15 51.36
N ASP A 12 7.96 25.63 51.67
CA ASP A 12 7.02 24.92 52.55
C ASP A 12 6.75 23.52 51.96
N GLU A 13 7.09 22.49 52.72
CA GLU A 13 7.06 21.08 52.31
C GLU A 13 5.69 20.67 51.76
N LYS A 14 4.62 21.31 52.26
CA LYS A 14 3.24 21.06 51.81
C LYS A 14 2.94 21.57 50.40
N VAL A 15 3.62 22.63 49.96
CA VAL A 15 3.41 23.19 48.60
C VAL A 15 4.10 22.31 47.56
N ALA A 16 5.26 21.75 47.90
CA ALA A 16 6.00 20.86 47.01
C ALA A 16 5.23 19.57 46.70
N THR A 17 4.55 18.97 47.68
CA THR A 17 3.79 17.72 47.49
C THR A 17 2.57 17.93 46.60
N ILE A 18 1.83 19.04 46.77
CA ILE A 18 0.67 19.36 45.92
C ILE A 18 1.11 19.56 44.46
N LEU A 19 2.22 20.27 44.24
CA LEU A 19 2.76 20.52 42.91
C LEU A 19 3.21 19.21 42.24
N LEU A 20 3.85 18.32 43.00
CA LEU A 20 4.29 17.01 42.51
C LEU A 20 3.12 16.11 42.12
N VAL A 21 2.06 16.06 42.93
CA VAL A 21 0.84 15.30 42.61
C VAL A 21 0.15 15.87 41.36
N GLY A 22 0.02 17.19 41.26
CA GLY A 22 -0.55 17.84 40.08
C GLY A 22 0.23 17.54 38.80
N PHE A 23 1.57 17.54 38.87
CA PHE A 23 2.43 17.22 37.75
C PHE A 23 2.25 15.77 37.26
N ILE A 24 2.15 14.80 38.18
CA ILE A 24 1.91 13.39 37.83
C ILE A 24 0.58 13.23 37.10
N ILE A 25 -0.49 13.86 37.61
CA ILE A 25 -1.82 13.80 36.97
C ILE A 25 -1.76 14.39 35.55
N ALA A 26 -1.09 15.53 35.37
CA ALA A 26 -0.91 16.15 34.07
C ALA A 26 -0.15 15.24 33.09
N LEU A 27 0.91 14.56 33.54
CA LEU A 27 1.66 13.59 32.73
C LEU A 27 0.80 12.39 32.31
N LEU A 28 -0.03 11.86 33.20
CA LEU A 28 -0.94 10.76 32.88
C LEU A 28 -1.96 11.15 31.81
N ILE A 29 -2.56 12.34 31.94
CA ILE A 29 -3.49 12.87 30.93
C ILE A 29 -2.78 13.05 29.59
N MET A 30 -1.58 13.62 29.59
CA MET A 30 -0.80 13.82 28.36
C MET A 30 -0.48 12.49 27.67
N GLY A 31 -0.01 11.49 28.43
CA GLY A 31 0.27 10.15 27.91
C GLY A 31 -0.97 9.47 27.33
N PHE A 32 -2.12 9.61 28.00
CA PHE A 32 -3.39 9.07 27.51
C PHE A 32 -3.85 9.73 26.20
N LEU A 33 -3.73 11.06 26.09
CA LEU A 33 -4.07 11.78 24.86
C LEU A 33 -3.19 11.35 23.68
N TRP A 34 -1.89 11.17 23.92
CA TRP A 34 -0.95 10.68 22.90
C TRP A 34 -1.25 9.25 22.48
N GLY A 35 -1.52 8.36 23.45
CA GLY A 35 -1.91 6.98 23.18
C GLY A 35 -3.16 6.90 22.29
N ARG A 36 -4.19 7.70 22.61
CA ARG A 36 -5.42 7.77 21.80
C ARG A 36 -5.18 8.25 20.37
N GLN A 37 -4.36 9.28 20.17
CA GLN A 37 -4.04 9.78 18.83
C GLN A 37 -3.30 8.73 18.00
N LEU A 38 -2.33 8.03 18.60
CA LEU A 38 -1.55 7.00 17.92
C LEU A 38 -2.43 5.80 17.52
N ILE A 39 -3.31 5.35 18.41
CA ILE A 39 -4.27 4.28 18.12
C ILE A 39 -5.23 4.72 17.00
N LYS A 40 -5.79 5.93 17.08
CA LYS A 40 -6.72 6.44 16.05
C LYS A 40 -6.05 6.49 14.67
N GLN A 41 -4.79 6.91 14.60
CA GLN A 41 -4.04 6.91 13.35
C GLN A 41 -3.81 5.49 12.81
N ARG A 42 -3.46 4.53 13.65
CA ARG A 42 -3.30 3.11 13.22
C ARG A 42 -4.62 2.53 12.71
N VAL A 43 -5.69 2.68 13.49
CA VAL A 43 -7.03 2.19 13.11
C VAL A 43 -7.49 2.83 11.81
N SER A 44 -7.30 4.14 11.62
CA SER A 44 -7.69 4.79 10.36
C SER A 44 -6.93 4.27 9.13
N LYS A 45 -5.65 3.92 9.29
CA LYS A 45 -4.84 3.35 8.20
C LYS A 45 -5.25 1.90 7.91
N GLU A 46 -5.51 1.11 8.94
CA GLU A 46 -5.97 -0.27 8.79
C GLU A 46 -7.37 -0.35 8.18
N LEU A 47 -8.30 0.51 8.61
CA LEU A 47 -9.63 0.61 8.02
C LEU A 47 -9.55 1.01 6.54
N ALA A 48 -8.72 2.00 6.20
CA ALA A 48 -8.52 2.40 4.81
C ALA A 48 -7.91 1.26 3.96
N LEU A 49 -6.97 0.49 4.51
CA LEU A 49 -6.42 -0.68 3.81
C LEU A 49 -7.45 -1.80 3.65
N SER A 50 -8.25 -2.06 4.69
CA SER A 50 -9.29 -3.10 4.66
C SER A 50 -10.43 -2.76 3.70
N GLU A 51 -10.88 -1.50 3.69
CA GLU A 51 -11.88 -1.02 2.73
C GLU A 51 -11.36 -1.19 1.29
N LYS A 52 -10.07 -0.91 1.05
CA LYS A 52 -9.47 -1.08 -0.26
C LYS A 52 -9.24 -2.54 -0.63
N GLN A 53 -8.89 -3.40 0.32
CA GLN A 53 -8.87 -4.85 0.07
C GLN A 53 -10.26 -5.37 -0.28
N SER A 54 -11.32 -4.81 0.28
CA SER A 54 -12.69 -5.12 -0.18
C SER A 54 -12.93 -4.61 -1.61
N GLN A 55 -12.37 -3.48 -2.03
CA GLN A 55 -12.46 -3.05 -3.43
C GLN A 55 -11.72 -3.99 -4.39
N CYS A 56 -10.68 -4.69 -3.93
CA CYS A 56 -10.02 -5.72 -4.73
C CYS A 56 -10.98 -6.87 -5.08
N THR A 57 -11.98 -7.22 -4.27
CA THR A 57 -12.92 -8.30 -4.63
C THR A 57 -13.84 -7.92 -5.79
N ASP A 58 -14.00 -6.62 -6.03
CA ASP A 58 -14.80 -6.09 -7.13
C ASP A 58 -13.98 -5.89 -8.43
N VAL A 59 -12.67 -6.15 -8.38
CA VAL A 59 -11.82 -6.14 -9.58
C VAL A 59 -11.99 -7.46 -10.31
N LEU A 60 -12.46 -7.40 -11.56
CA LEU A 60 -12.56 -8.57 -12.44
C LEU A 60 -11.91 -8.23 -13.78
N ILE A 61 -10.79 -8.89 -14.05
CA ILE A 61 -10.02 -8.72 -15.27
C ILE A 61 -10.04 -10.03 -16.03
N THR A 62 -10.03 -9.93 -17.36
CA THR A 62 -9.86 -11.09 -18.23
C THR A 62 -8.75 -10.79 -19.22
N ALA A 63 -7.81 -11.72 -19.36
CA ALA A 63 -6.86 -11.70 -20.46
C ALA A 63 -7.55 -12.30 -21.68
N ILE A 64 -7.81 -11.48 -22.70
CA ILE A 64 -8.43 -11.91 -23.96
C ILE A 64 -7.40 -12.67 -24.80
N GLU A 65 -6.19 -12.14 -24.87
CA GLU A 65 -5.16 -12.61 -25.78
C GLU A 65 -3.79 -12.29 -25.21
N ALA A 66 -2.85 -13.24 -25.33
CA ALA A 66 -1.45 -13.05 -24.99
C ALA A 66 -0.59 -13.68 -26.09
N ILE A 67 -0.01 -12.85 -26.94
CA ILE A 67 0.81 -13.29 -28.07
C ILE A 67 2.24 -12.82 -27.86
N GLN A 68 3.19 -13.73 -28.00
CA GLN A 68 4.61 -13.37 -28.04
C GLN A 68 5.06 -13.19 -29.49
N THR A 69 5.71 -12.04 -29.76
CA THR A 69 6.34 -11.69 -31.04
C THR A 69 7.79 -11.28 -30.75
N GLY A 70 8.72 -12.22 -30.91
CA GLY A 70 10.12 -12.03 -30.51
C GLY A 70 10.25 -11.81 -29.01
N ASP A 71 10.87 -10.69 -28.63
CA ASP A 71 11.13 -10.30 -27.24
C ASP A 71 9.98 -9.49 -26.62
N THR A 72 8.83 -9.39 -27.30
CA THR A 72 7.68 -8.61 -26.81
C THR A 72 6.44 -9.50 -26.71
N ILE A 73 5.75 -9.42 -25.58
CA ILE A 73 4.45 -10.02 -25.34
C ILE A 73 3.38 -8.94 -25.50
N LEU A 74 2.49 -9.13 -26.46
CA LEU A 74 1.30 -8.34 -26.67
C LEU A 74 0.16 -8.95 -25.85
N LEU A 75 -0.24 -8.26 -24.78
CA LEU A 75 -1.25 -8.73 -23.85
C LEU A 75 -2.49 -7.84 -23.94
N THR A 76 -3.63 -8.41 -24.32
CA THR A 76 -4.92 -7.70 -24.36
C THR A 76 -5.71 -8.01 -23.10
N LEU A 77 -5.94 -6.98 -22.27
CA LEU A 77 -6.72 -7.08 -21.05
C LEU A 77 -8.06 -6.38 -21.18
N GLU A 78 -9.08 -6.98 -20.59
CA GLU A 78 -10.42 -6.43 -20.44
C GLU A 78 -10.73 -6.25 -18.95
N ASN A 79 -11.15 -5.06 -18.58
CA ASN A 79 -11.76 -4.82 -17.28
C ASN A 79 -13.27 -5.03 -17.40
N LYS A 80 -13.83 -5.98 -16.66
CA LYS A 80 -15.27 -6.29 -16.73
C LYS A 80 -16.11 -5.53 -15.71
N LYS A 81 -15.49 -4.65 -14.92
CA LYS A 81 -16.13 -3.98 -13.79
C LYS A 81 -15.96 -2.47 -13.89
N ASP A 82 -16.72 -1.77 -13.06
CA ASP A 82 -16.77 -0.31 -13.05
C ASP A 82 -15.62 0.32 -12.24
N ILE A 83 -14.64 -0.48 -11.84
CA ILE A 83 -13.51 -0.01 -11.04
C ILE A 83 -12.32 0.20 -11.95
N LYS A 84 -11.76 1.41 -11.91
CA LYS A 84 -10.50 1.72 -12.58
C LYS A 84 -9.32 1.02 -11.90
N ILE A 85 -8.39 0.55 -12.72
CA ILE A 85 -7.15 -0.12 -12.27
C ILE A 85 -5.99 0.75 -12.69
N GLU A 86 -5.17 1.19 -11.74
CA GLU A 86 -4.15 2.19 -12.01
C GLU A 86 -2.79 1.61 -12.41
N LYS A 87 -2.47 0.40 -11.95
CA LYS A 87 -1.18 -0.22 -12.20
C LYS A 87 -1.34 -1.74 -12.34
N PHE A 88 -0.45 -2.35 -13.10
CA PHE A 88 -0.31 -3.80 -13.22
C PHE A 88 1.12 -4.22 -12.89
N THR A 89 1.25 -5.38 -12.25
CA THR A 89 2.51 -6.12 -12.24
C THR A 89 2.31 -7.38 -13.05
N PHE A 90 3.14 -7.55 -14.06
CA PHE A 90 3.20 -8.73 -14.90
C PHE A 90 4.35 -9.61 -14.42
N ARG A 91 4.03 -10.83 -13.99
CA ARG A 91 5.01 -11.85 -13.64
C ARG A 91 5.04 -12.89 -14.75
N ILE A 92 6.09 -12.82 -15.55
CA ILE A 92 6.34 -13.68 -16.70
C ILE A 92 7.00 -14.96 -16.19
N MET A 93 6.36 -16.10 -16.44
CA MET A 93 6.81 -17.40 -15.96
C MET A 93 7.38 -18.22 -17.12
N LYS A 94 8.56 -18.80 -16.91
CA LYS A 94 9.23 -19.73 -17.82
C LYS A 94 9.96 -20.80 -17.02
N ASP A 95 9.72 -22.08 -17.27
CA ASP A 95 10.54 -23.19 -16.72
C ASP A 95 10.82 -23.08 -15.20
N SER A 96 9.87 -22.55 -14.42
CA SER A 96 9.98 -22.24 -12.97
C SER A 96 10.75 -20.98 -12.56
N THR A 97 11.31 -20.21 -13.50
CA THR A 97 11.79 -18.84 -13.23
C THR A 97 10.67 -17.83 -13.46
N ALA A 98 10.73 -16.74 -12.70
CA ALA A 98 9.77 -15.64 -12.77
C ALA A 98 10.51 -14.32 -13.02
N GLU A 99 10.24 -13.68 -14.15
CA GLU A 99 10.65 -12.30 -14.42
C GLU A 99 9.48 -11.36 -14.11
N THR A 100 9.73 -10.21 -13.47
CA THR A 100 8.68 -9.24 -13.16
C THR A 100 8.85 -7.98 -13.99
N SER A 101 7.77 -7.53 -14.60
CA SER A 101 7.68 -6.25 -15.32
C SER A 101 6.48 -5.46 -14.79
N ASP A 102 6.70 -4.22 -14.41
CA ASP A 102 5.66 -3.32 -13.91
C ASP A 102 5.18 -2.41 -15.04
N SER A 103 3.86 -2.26 -15.17
CA SER A 103 3.26 -1.24 -16.03
C SER A 103 2.43 -0.26 -15.22
N PHE A 104 2.69 1.03 -15.44
CA PHE A 104 1.95 2.14 -14.85
C PHE A 104 0.80 2.63 -15.74
N GLU A 105 0.44 1.85 -16.76
CA GLU A 105 -0.66 2.17 -17.64
C GLU A 105 -2.00 1.74 -17.04
N MET A 106 -2.85 2.74 -16.82
CA MET A 106 -4.18 2.54 -16.27
C MET A 106 -5.12 1.81 -17.24
N LEU A 107 -6.02 1.00 -16.68
CA LEU A 107 -7.17 0.41 -17.36
C LEU A 107 -8.44 1.00 -16.74
N ASN A 108 -9.21 1.77 -17.50
CA ASN A 108 -10.45 2.35 -16.99
C ASN A 108 -11.55 1.29 -16.84
N SER A 109 -12.66 1.71 -16.25
CA SER A 109 -13.89 0.92 -16.16
C SER A 109 -14.32 0.43 -17.54
N LEU A 110 -14.67 -0.86 -17.65
CA LEU A 110 -15.21 -1.46 -18.86
C LEU A 110 -14.34 -1.27 -20.12
N GLU A 111 -13.03 -1.03 -19.92
CA GLU A 111 -12.08 -0.77 -21.00
C GLU A 111 -11.36 -2.05 -21.41
N ILE A 112 -11.10 -2.18 -22.71
CA ILE A 112 -10.19 -3.16 -23.28
C ILE A 112 -8.93 -2.44 -23.74
N ARG A 113 -7.76 -2.90 -23.30
CA ARG A 113 -6.49 -2.28 -23.64
C ARG A 113 -5.42 -3.32 -23.93
N ARG A 114 -4.53 -2.98 -24.86
CA ARG A 114 -3.34 -3.77 -25.19
C ARG A 114 -2.13 -3.20 -24.46
N TYR A 115 -1.35 -4.10 -23.88
CA TYR A 115 -0.10 -3.84 -23.17
C TYR A 115 1.05 -4.53 -23.90
N GLU A 116 2.19 -3.87 -23.94
CA GLU A 116 3.42 -4.41 -24.52
C GLU A 116 4.41 -4.68 -23.39
N ILE A 117 4.84 -5.93 -23.27
CA ILE A 117 5.73 -6.38 -22.20
C ILE A 117 6.99 -6.95 -22.85
N THR A 118 8.13 -6.30 -22.64
CA THR A 118 9.42 -6.83 -23.10
C THR A 118 9.87 -7.96 -22.19
N THR A 119 10.31 -9.08 -22.77
CA THR A 119 10.88 -10.23 -22.09
C THR A 119 12.15 -10.69 -22.81
N SER A 120 13.11 -11.22 -22.05
CA SER A 120 14.35 -11.76 -22.59
C SER A 120 14.21 -13.17 -23.16
N SER A 121 13.05 -13.81 -22.96
CA SER A 121 12.90 -15.24 -23.17
C SER A 121 11.49 -15.64 -23.62
N GLN A 122 11.35 -16.86 -24.16
CA GLN A 122 10.03 -17.43 -24.49
C GLN A 122 9.22 -17.65 -23.22
N ALA A 123 8.14 -16.89 -23.06
CA ALA A 123 7.26 -16.97 -21.92
C ALA A 123 6.19 -18.04 -22.15
N GLU A 124 5.87 -18.82 -21.11
CA GLU A 124 4.77 -19.79 -21.17
C GLU A 124 3.47 -19.17 -20.66
N THR A 125 3.57 -18.45 -19.54
CA THR A 125 2.42 -17.82 -18.89
C THR A 125 2.81 -16.44 -18.35
N VAL A 126 1.84 -15.54 -18.33
CA VAL A 126 1.94 -14.24 -17.66
C VAL A 126 0.91 -14.19 -16.54
N ASP A 127 1.38 -14.04 -15.32
CA ASP A 127 0.55 -13.78 -14.15
C ASP A 127 0.36 -12.26 -13.99
N ILE A 128 -0.89 -11.83 -14.03
CA ILE A 128 -1.28 -10.42 -14.08
C ILE A 128 -1.86 -10.06 -12.73
N ILE A 129 -1.18 -9.19 -12.00
CA ILE A 129 -1.61 -8.73 -10.67
C ILE A 129 -2.02 -7.26 -10.80
N PRO A 130 -3.32 -6.95 -10.64
CA PRO A 130 -3.79 -5.57 -10.68
C PRO A 130 -3.48 -4.86 -9.36
N TRP A 131 -3.25 -3.56 -9.45
CA TRP A 131 -3.03 -2.68 -8.31
C TRP A 131 -4.06 -1.56 -8.33
N ILE A 132 -4.68 -1.36 -7.18
CA ILE A 132 -5.65 -0.29 -6.96
C ILE A 132 -5.02 0.84 -6.16
N LYS A 133 -5.43 2.07 -6.45
CA LYS A 133 -4.97 3.25 -5.72
C LYS A 133 -5.72 3.41 -4.40
N VAL A 134 -4.96 3.44 -3.31
CA VAL A 134 -5.47 3.63 -1.94
C VAL A 134 -5.40 5.09 -1.51
N ALA A 135 -4.30 5.77 -1.85
CA ALA A 135 -4.11 7.17 -1.56
C ALA A 135 -3.22 7.83 -2.62
N LYS A 136 -2.89 9.11 -2.44
CA LYS A 136 -1.93 9.82 -3.31
C LYS A 136 -0.59 9.08 -3.27
N SER A 137 -0.23 8.45 -4.39
CA SER A 137 0.99 7.64 -4.59
C SER A 137 1.08 6.31 -3.82
N ASN A 138 -0.01 5.86 -3.16
CA ASN A 138 -0.04 4.55 -2.51
C ASN A 138 -0.95 3.60 -3.29
N PHE A 139 -0.41 2.44 -3.63
CA PHE A 139 -1.09 1.39 -4.37
C PHE A 139 -1.03 0.10 -3.57
N VAL A 140 -2.08 -0.73 -3.67
CA VAL A 140 -2.13 -2.05 -3.04
C VAL A 140 -2.35 -3.10 -4.12
N PRO A 141 -1.55 -4.18 -4.15
CA PRO A 141 -1.75 -5.28 -5.10
C PRO A 141 -2.96 -6.10 -4.69
N CYS A 142 -3.81 -6.43 -5.65
CA CYS A 142 -4.94 -7.34 -5.47
C CYS A 142 -4.51 -8.78 -5.81
N SER A 143 -3.54 -9.32 -5.07
CA SER A 143 -2.92 -10.62 -5.35
C SER A 143 -3.88 -11.81 -5.38
N GLN A 144 -5.06 -11.67 -4.78
CA GLN A 144 -6.11 -12.70 -4.81
C GLN A 144 -6.91 -12.72 -6.12
N GLN A 145 -6.90 -11.63 -6.89
CA GLN A 145 -7.60 -11.49 -8.18
C GLN A 145 -6.63 -11.49 -9.36
N HIS A 146 -5.54 -12.26 -9.22
CA HIS A 146 -4.58 -12.40 -10.28
C HIS A 146 -5.11 -13.27 -11.43
N VAL A 147 -4.66 -12.98 -12.65
CA VAL A 147 -5.11 -13.68 -13.86
C VAL A 147 -3.90 -14.30 -14.54
N LEU A 148 -4.00 -15.60 -14.83
CA LEU A 148 -2.98 -16.32 -15.59
C LEU A 148 -3.36 -16.34 -17.07
N ALA A 149 -2.55 -15.69 -17.90
CA ALA A 149 -2.68 -15.74 -19.36
C ALA A 149 -1.66 -16.73 -19.93
N LYS A 150 -2.10 -17.68 -20.75
CA LYS A 150 -1.21 -18.55 -21.53
C LYS A 150 -0.73 -17.80 -22.76
N VAL A 151 0.58 -17.80 -22.98
CA VAL A 151 1.19 -17.08 -24.10
C VAL A 151 1.24 -18.00 -25.31
N SER A 152 0.66 -17.57 -26.42
CA SER A 152 0.81 -18.23 -27.72
C SER A 152 1.92 -17.59 -28.52
N GLN A 153 2.74 -18.40 -29.19
CA GLN A 153 3.77 -17.91 -30.11
C GLN A 153 3.12 -17.52 -31.43
N ALA A 154 3.39 -16.29 -31.92
CA ALA A 154 3.10 -15.95 -33.30
C ALA A 154 4.08 -16.72 -34.20
N LEU A 155 3.55 -17.60 -35.05
CA LEU A 155 4.29 -18.31 -36.10
C LEU A 155 4.75 -17.34 -37.20
#